data_AF-A0AAE0XP39-F1
#
_entry.id   AF-A0AAE0XP39-F1
#
_cell.length_a   1.000
_cell.length_b   1.000
_cell.length_c   1.000
_cell.angle_alpha   90.00
_cell.angle_beta   90.00
_cell.angle_gamma   90.00
#
_symmetry.space_group_name_H-M   'P 1'
#
loop_
_entity.id
_entity.type
_entity.pdbx_description
1 polymer ?
#
loop_
_entity_poly.entity_id
_entity_poly.type
_entity_poly.pdbx_seq_one_letter_code
_entity_poly.pdbx_strand_id
1 'polypeptide(L)'
;MERTSKYLYGKYSEEQLKNALDALRDRGLLYSKASKDFGVPKSTIKDHFNGQSVQGKKAGRACSIPEDIENNSVDKFIAATAAGLPLTKRQVLVKLGILVKNLGLKTQFKNGVPGDNCWRALKSRGPDLVIRKFESCPTNCMRRVNYAVVD
;
A
#
# COMPACT_ATOMS: atom_id res chain seq x y z
N MET A 1 -19.50 -13.92 32.50
CA MET A 1 -19.17 -12.67 31.76
C MET A 1 -17.97 -12.94 30.88
N GLU A 2 -18.18 -13.11 29.57
CA GLU A 2 -17.10 -13.36 28.63
C GLU A 2 -16.26 -12.11 28.47
N ARG A 3 -14.96 -12.22 28.72
CA ARG A 3 -13.98 -11.17 28.46
C ARG A 3 -13.81 -11.09 26.94
N THR A 4 -14.31 -10.03 26.32
CA THR A 4 -14.04 -9.71 24.91
C THR A 4 -12.54 -9.83 24.68
N SER A 5 -12.14 -10.73 23.77
CA SER A 5 -10.78 -11.25 23.71
C SER A 5 -9.74 -10.17 23.38
N LYS A 6 -8.51 -10.38 23.87
CA LYS A 6 -7.33 -9.52 23.69
C LYS A 6 -6.89 -9.37 22.22
N TYR A 7 -7.52 -10.05 21.25
CA TYR A 7 -7.02 -10.25 19.87
C TYR A 7 -8.06 -9.99 18.74
N LEU A 8 -8.90 -8.97 18.88
CA LEU A 8 -9.90 -8.58 17.87
C LEU A 8 -9.40 -7.55 16.83
N TYR A 9 -8.09 -7.42 16.65
CA TYR A 9 -7.53 -6.50 15.67
C TYR A 9 -7.94 -6.92 14.25
N GLY A 10 -8.70 -6.06 13.56
CA GLY A 10 -9.14 -6.26 12.17
C GLY A 10 -10.20 -7.34 11.96
N LYS A 11 -10.85 -7.85 13.03
CA LYS A 11 -11.89 -8.89 12.94
C LYS A 11 -13.33 -8.37 13.02
N TYR A 12 -13.52 -7.07 13.25
CA TYR A 12 -14.83 -6.44 13.29
C TYR A 12 -15.21 -5.87 11.92
N SER A 13 -16.50 -5.91 11.58
CA SER A 13 -17.02 -5.27 10.37
C SER A 13 -17.09 -3.75 10.53
N GLU A 14 -16.95 -3.01 9.43
CA GLU A 14 -17.17 -1.56 9.44
C GLU A 14 -18.59 -1.18 9.89
N GLU A 15 -19.57 -2.03 9.61
CA GLU A 15 -20.97 -1.85 10.01
C GLU A 15 -21.13 -1.96 11.53
N GLN A 16 -20.45 -2.92 12.17
CA GLN A 16 -20.45 -3.09 13.62
C GLN A 16 -19.86 -1.86 14.32
N LEU A 17 -18.82 -1.26 13.72
CA LEU A 17 -18.24 -0.02 14.22
C LEU A 17 -19.20 1.17 14.07
N LYS A 18 -19.90 1.31 12.93
CA LYS A 18 -20.91 2.37 12.74
C LYS A 18 -22.03 2.26 13.77
N ASN A 19 -22.64 1.07 13.89
CA ASN A 19 -23.72 0.82 14.83
C ASN A 19 -23.30 1.09 16.29
N ALA A 20 -22.06 0.76 16.65
CA ALA A 20 -21.52 1.08 17.97
C ALA A 20 -21.36 2.59 18.21
N LEU A 21 -20.90 3.35 17.21
CA LEU A 21 -20.76 4.81 17.29
C LEU A 21 -22.12 5.51 17.33
N ASP A 22 -23.09 5.05 16.56
CA ASP A 22 -24.45 5.59 16.54
C ASP A 22 -25.15 5.32 17.88
N ALA A 23 -25.02 4.10 18.43
CA ALA A 23 -25.56 3.79 19.74
C ALA A 23 -24.91 4.60 20.89
N LEU A 24 -23.65 5.04 20.74
CA LEU A 24 -23.04 5.98 21.69
C LEU A 24 -23.63 7.39 21.56
N ARG A 25 -23.84 7.87 20.34
CA ARG A 25 -24.39 9.21 20.06
C ARG A 25 -25.86 9.31 20.43
N ASP A 26 -26.67 8.34 20.02
CA ASP A 26 -28.13 8.39 20.10
C ASP A 26 -28.64 7.89 21.45
N ARG A 27 -28.06 6.81 21.99
CA ARG A 27 -28.55 6.14 23.20
C ARG A 27 -27.75 6.50 24.46
N GLY A 28 -26.66 7.27 24.34
CA GLY A 28 -25.81 7.65 25.47
C GLY A 28 -25.18 6.45 26.19
N LEU A 29 -24.94 5.34 25.49
CA LEU A 29 -24.35 4.14 26.10
C LEU A 29 -22.91 4.40 26.56
N LEU A 30 -22.45 3.60 27.53
CA LEU A 30 -21.03 3.61 27.90
C LEU A 30 -20.21 2.77 26.91
N TYR A 31 -18.96 3.15 26.68
CA TYR A 31 -18.01 2.41 25.83
C TYR A 31 -17.93 0.91 26.16
N SER A 32 -18.00 0.55 27.44
CA SER A 32 -17.93 -0.85 27.88
C SER A 32 -19.20 -1.65 27.55
N LYS A 33 -20.37 -1.00 27.46
CA LYS A 33 -21.62 -1.65 27.05
C LYS A 33 -21.63 -1.83 25.53
N ALA A 34 -21.36 -0.78 24.78
CA ALA A 34 -21.24 -0.84 23.32
C ALA A 34 -20.22 -1.90 22.85
N SER A 35 -19.09 -2.04 23.56
CA SER A 35 -18.10 -3.08 23.23
C SER A 35 -18.63 -4.51 23.38
N LYS A 36 -19.48 -4.76 24.39
CA LYS A 36 -20.11 -6.08 24.60
C LYS A 36 -21.23 -6.34 23.60
N ASP A 37 -22.03 -5.32 23.31
CA ASP A 37 -23.22 -5.44 22.47
C ASP A 37 -22.84 -5.61 20.99
N PHE A 38 -21.80 -4.92 20.52
CA PHE A 38 -21.39 -4.92 19.11
C PHE A 38 -20.11 -5.71 18.84
N GLY A 39 -19.45 -6.25 19.87
CA GLY A 39 -18.23 -7.06 19.72
C GLY A 39 -16.99 -6.29 19.26
N VAL A 40 -17.00 -4.96 19.29
CA VAL A 40 -15.85 -4.10 18.90
C VAL A 40 -15.01 -3.76 20.13
N PRO A 41 -13.66 -3.77 20.08
CA PRO A 41 -12.82 -3.40 21.21
C PRO A 41 -13.07 -1.96 21.71
N LYS A 42 -13.12 -1.79 23.03
CA LYS A 42 -13.34 -0.50 23.70
C LYS A 42 -12.37 0.61 23.23
N SER A 43 -11.09 0.29 23.07
CA SER A 43 -10.07 1.24 22.62
C SER A 43 -10.38 1.76 21.21
N THR A 44 -10.72 0.85 20.30
CA THR A 44 -11.08 1.19 18.91
C THR A 44 -12.31 2.11 18.86
N ILE A 45 -13.37 1.79 19.59
CA ILE A 45 -14.56 2.65 19.67
C ILE A 45 -14.18 4.05 20.17
N LYS A 46 -13.36 4.13 21.22
CA LYS A 46 -12.90 5.40 21.81
C LYS A 46 -12.07 6.23 20.83
N ASP A 47 -11.13 5.61 20.11
CA ASP A 47 -10.25 6.28 19.16
C ASP A 47 -11.04 6.85 17.97
N HIS A 48 -12.06 6.13 17.48
CA HIS A 48 -12.96 6.60 16.44
C HIS A 48 -13.92 7.68 16.94
N PHE A 49 -14.45 7.55 18.15
CA PHE A 49 -15.32 8.57 18.76
C PHE A 49 -14.59 9.90 18.96
N ASN A 50 -13.32 9.85 19.39
CA ASN A 50 -12.46 11.01 19.57
C ASN A 50 -11.89 11.58 18.25
N GLY A 51 -12.17 10.95 17.10
CA GLY A 51 -11.64 11.37 15.80
C GLY A 51 -10.15 11.09 15.58
N GLN A 52 -9.50 10.32 16.45
CA GLN A 52 -8.09 9.93 16.28
C GLN A 52 -7.92 8.91 15.13
N SER A 53 -8.94 8.10 14.89
CA SER A 53 -8.98 7.12 13.80
C SER A 53 -10.08 7.45 12.81
N VAL A 54 -9.71 7.63 11.54
CA VAL A 54 -10.66 7.85 10.44
C VAL A 54 -11.25 6.51 10.02
N GLN A 55 -12.58 6.46 9.87
CA GLN A 55 -13.26 5.25 9.39
C GLN A 55 -12.86 4.91 7.94
N GLY A 56 -12.71 3.63 7.64
CA GLY A 56 -12.33 3.13 6.30
C GLY A 56 -10.85 3.31 5.95
N LYS A 57 -10.05 3.94 6.81
CA LYS A 57 -8.60 4.05 6.61
C LYS A 57 -7.94 2.71 6.92
N LYS A 58 -7.33 2.08 5.91
CA LYS A 58 -6.53 0.86 6.10
C LYS A 58 -5.36 1.11 7.06
N ALA A 59 -5.04 0.09 7.84
CA ALA A 59 -3.89 0.12 8.72
C ALA A 59 -2.58 0.30 7.93
N GLY A 60 -1.68 1.12 8.47
CA GLY A 60 -0.37 1.39 7.87
C GLY A 60 -0.27 2.77 7.23
N ARG A 61 0.91 3.03 6.67
CA ARG A 61 1.25 4.30 6.02
C ARG A 61 0.64 4.33 4.61
N ALA A 62 0.18 5.50 4.19
CA ALA A 62 -0.14 5.75 2.78
C ALA A 62 1.09 5.52 1.89
N CYS A 63 0.86 5.09 0.65
CA CYS A 63 1.93 4.93 -0.32
C CYS A 63 2.65 6.27 -0.53
N SER A 64 3.99 6.24 -0.63
CA SER A 64 4.77 7.44 -0.90
C SER A 64 4.64 7.94 -2.34
N ILE A 65 4.21 7.07 -3.26
CA ILE A 65 3.96 7.38 -4.67
C ILE A 65 2.43 7.42 -4.85
N PRO A 66 1.86 8.50 -5.40
CA PRO A 66 0.42 8.59 -5.64
C PRO A 66 -0.02 7.60 -6.73
N GLU A 67 -1.25 7.12 -6.62
CA GLU A 67 -1.79 6.02 -7.44
C GLU A 67 -1.83 6.38 -8.93
N ASP A 68 -2.16 7.61 -9.29
CA ASP A 68 -2.20 8.07 -10.69
C ASP A 68 -0.82 7.95 -11.37
N ILE A 69 0.24 8.32 -10.66
CA ILE A 69 1.62 8.27 -11.19
C ILE A 69 2.11 6.83 -11.27
N GLU A 70 1.70 6.00 -10.30
CA GLU A 70 1.99 4.58 -10.29
C GLU A 70 1.36 3.88 -11.50
N ASN A 71 0.08 4.10 -11.77
CA ASN A 71 -0.65 3.52 -12.90
C ASN A 71 -0.01 3.92 -14.25
N ASN A 72 0.28 5.22 -14.42
CA ASN A 72 1.00 5.71 -15.60
C ASN A 72 2.39 5.06 -15.78
N SER A 73 3.05 4.68 -14.68
CA SER A 73 4.34 3.98 -14.73
C SER A 73 4.16 2.51 -15.11
N VAL A 74 3.13 1.86 -14.58
CA VAL A 74 2.73 0.48 -14.92
C VAL A 74 2.43 0.35 -16.41
N ASP A 75 1.62 1.25 -16.98
CA ASP A 75 1.26 1.23 -18.40
C ASP A 75 2.50 1.33 -19.30
N LYS A 76 3.45 2.19 -18.92
CA LYS A 76 4.74 2.32 -19.62
C LYS A 76 5.58 1.06 -19.52
N PHE A 77 5.56 0.38 -18.39
CA PHE A 77 6.27 -0.91 -18.22
C PHE A 77 5.63 -2.02 -19.05
N ILE A 78 4.30 -2.05 -19.14
CA ILE A 78 3.57 -3.00 -19.98
C ILE A 78 3.88 -2.73 -21.46
N ALA A 79 3.81 -1.47 -21.90
CA ALA A 79 4.16 -1.07 -23.26
C ALA A 79 5.60 -1.41 -23.64
N ALA A 80 6.56 -1.17 -22.72
CA ALA A 80 7.97 -1.55 -22.94
C ALA A 80 8.13 -3.07 -23.08
N THR A 81 7.40 -3.84 -22.26
CA THR A 81 7.42 -5.30 -22.32
C THR A 81 6.81 -5.80 -23.63
N ALA A 82 5.71 -5.19 -24.09
CA ALA A 82 5.09 -5.49 -25.38
C ALA A 82 6.00 -5.16 -26.57
N ALA A 83 6.83 -4.12 -26.45
CA ALA A 83 7.86 -3.78 -27.42
C ALA A 83 9.10 -4.71 -27.39
N GLY A 84 9.08 -5.79 -26.59
CA GLY A 84 10.17 -6.75 -26.50
C GLY A 84 11.30 -6.37 -25.52
N LEU A 85 11.07 -5.38 -24.64
CA LEU A 85 11.99 -4.97 -23.59
C LEU A 85 11.46 -5.41 -22.21
N PRO A 86 11.67 -6.69 -21.82
CA PRO A 86 11.30 -7.17 -20.50
C PRO A 86 12.07 -6.43 -19.41
N LEU A 87 11.36 -5.98 -18.38
CA LEU A 87 11.92 -5.24 -17.25
C LEU A 87 12.15 -6.14 -16.04
N THR A 88 13.31 -5.98 -15.43
CA THR A 88 13.64 -6.60 -14.14
C THR A 88 13.11 -5.75 -12.99
N LYS A 89 12.87 -6.39 -11.85
CA LYS A 89 12.48 -5.73 -10.59
C LYS A 89 13.39 -4.55 -10.23
N ARG A 90 14.71 -4.74 -10.34
CA ARG A 90 15.69 -3.69 -10.01
C ARG A 90 15.54 -2.48 -10.92
N GLN A 91 15.35 -2.70 -12.22
CA GLN A 91 15.13 -1.60 -13.18
C GLN A 91 13.85 -0.83 -12.90
N VAL A 92 12.75 -1.53 -12.55
CA VAL A 92 11.50 -0.87 -12.18
C VAL A 92 11.70 0.03 -10.96
N LEU A 93 12.36 -0.48 -9.90
CA LEU A 93 12.64 0.32 -8.70
C LEU A 93 13.54 1.52 -8.97
N VAL A 94 14.59 1.36 -9.77
CA VAL A 94 15.48 2.47 -10.15
C VAL A 94 14.72 3.54 -10.95
N LYS A 95 13.91 3.12 -11.93
CA LYS A 95 13.07 4.05 -12.73
C LYS A 95 12.07 4.80 -11.85
N LEU A 96 11.40 4.12 -10.92
CA LEU A 96 10.51 4.76 -9.95
C LEU A 96 11.27 5.74 -9.04
N GLY A 97 12.48 5.41 -8.61
CA GLY A 97 13.33 6.33 -7.84
C GLY A 97 13.71 7.59 -8.62
N ILE A 98 14.04 7.45 -9.91
CA ILE A 98 14.29 8.59 -10.80
C ILE A 98 13.02 9.43 -10.94
N LEU A 99 11.86 8.81 -11.16
CA LEU A 99 10.57 9.52 -11.24
C LEU A 99 10.28 10.31 -9.97
N VAL A 100 10.48 9.71 -8.80
CA VAL A 100 10.29 10.37 -7.50
C VAL A 100 11.20 11.59 -7.35
N LYS A 101 12.47 11.47 -7.76
CA LYS A 101 13.43 12.60 -7.74
C LYS A 101 13.01 13.71 -8.70
N ASN A 102 12.62 13.35 -9.93
CA ASN A 102 12.22 14.31 -10.96
C ASN A 102 10.95 15.08 -10.57
N LEU A 103 10.01 14.41 -9.92
CA LEU A 103 8.77 15.02 -9.42
C LEU A 103 8.95 15.78 -8.10
N GLY A 104 10.14 15.71 -7.48
CA GLY A 104 10.40 16.36 -6.19
C GLY A 104 9.57 15.79 -5.03
N LEU A 105 9.12 14.54 -5.12
CA LEU A 105 8.27 13.94 -4.09
C LEU A 105 9.07 13.69 -2.81
N LYS A 106 8.59 14.24 -1.69
CA LYS A 106 9.16 14.00 -0.36
C LYS A 106 8.81 12.58 0.09
N THR A 107 9.77 11.67 -0.07
CA THR A 107 9.60 10.24 0.26
C THR A 107 10.56 9.81 1.37
N GLN A 108 10.22 8.72 2.06
CA GLN A 108 11.08 8.09 3.07
C GLN A 108 11.99 7.00 2.50
N PHE A 109 12.13 6.95 1.18
CA PHE A 109 12.91 5.92 0.52
C PHE A 109 14.39 6.09 0.86
N LYS A 110 15.03 4.99 1.29
CA LYS A 110 16.47 4.98 1.53
C LYS A 110 17.19 5.32 0.22
N ASN A 111 18.06 6.33 0.25
CA ASN A 111 18.79 6.84 -0.93
C ASN A 111 17.89 7.30 -2.10
N GLY A 112 16.62 7.61 -1.83
CA GLY A 112 15.65 8.02 -2.85
C GLY A 112 15.24 6.90 -3.81
N VAL A 113 15.51 5.63 -3.48
CA VAL A 113 15.11 4.48 -4.29
C VAL A 113 14.07 3.64 -3.54
N PRO A 114 12.89 3.36 -4.15
CA PRO A 114 11.89 2.53 -3.53
C PRO A 114 12.41 1.12 -3.19
N GLY A 115 12.01 0.61 -2.03
CA GLY A 115 12.42 -0.69 -1.54
C GLY A 115 11.53 -1.86 -1.99
N ASP A 116 11.84 -3.04 -1.48
CA ASP A 116 11.14 -4.29 -1.79
C ASP A 116 9.64 -4.27 -1.43
N ASN A 117 9.27 -3.60 -0.34
CA ASN A 117 7.86 -3.43 0.04
C ASN A 117 7.08 -2.61 -1.00
N CYS A 118 7.72 -1.64 -1.64
CA CYS A 118 7.11 -0.87 -2.72
C CYS A 118 6.85 -1.77 -3.94
N TRP A 119 7.79 -2.66 -4.27
CA TRP A 119 7.61 -3.64 -5.33
C TRP A 119 6.44 -4.60 -5.04
N ARG A 120 6.33 -5.11 -3.82
CA ARG A 120 5.21 -5.98 -3.42
C ARG A 120 3.87 -5.27 -3.54
N ALA A 121 3.80 -4.01 -3.11
CA ALA A 121 2.59 -3.20 -3.22
C ALA A 121 2.20 -2.96 -4.68
N LEU A 122 3.17 -2.55 -5.52
CA LEU A 122 2.98 -2.34 -6.96
C LEU A 122 2.45 -3.60 -7.64
N LYS A 123 3.05 -4.76 -7.36
CA LYS A 123 2.61 -6.04 -7.94
C LYS A 123 1.24 -6.50 -7.43
N SER A 124 0.89 -6.16 -6.18
CA SER A 124 -0.43 -6.43 -5.62
C SER A 124 -1.52 -5.58 -6.29
N ARG A 125 -1.19 -4.34 -6.68
CA ARG A 125 -2.08 -3.40 -7.36
C ARG A 125 -2.21 -3.68 -8.86
N GLY A 126 -1.09 -4.02 -9.52
CA GLY A 126 -1.02 -4.33 -10.95
C GLY A 126 -0.53 -5.76 -11.19
N PRO A 127 -1.41 -6.78 -11.14
CA PRO A 127 -1.02 -8.18 -11.31
C PRO A 127 -0.47 -8.48 -12.72
N ASP A 128 -0.82 -7.67 -13.71
CA ASP A 128 -0.40 -7.82 -15.11
C ASP A 128 1.09 -7.51 -15.34
N LEU A 129 1.75 -6.89 -14.34
CA LEU A 129 3.19 -6.69 -14.35
C LEU A 129 3.94 -8.01 -14.11
N VAL A 130 4.24 -8.70 -15.21
CA VAL A 130 5.03 -9.93 -15.20
C VAL A 130 6.51 -9.60 -15.35
N ILE A 131 7.34 -10.02 -14.39
CA ILE A 131 8.80 -10.02 -14.57
C ILE A 131 9.12 -11.09 -15.61
N ARG A 132 9.66 -10.66 -16.75
CA ARG A 132 10.16 -11.58 -17.78
C ARG A 132 11.69 -11.56 -17.76
N LYS A 133 12.29 -12.74 -17.93
CA LYS A 133 13.73 -12.87 -18.18
C LYS A 133 13.91 -13.01 -19.68
N PHE A 134 14.94 -12.37 -20.24
CA PHE A 134 15.36 -12.67 -21.59
C PHE A 134 15.91 -14.12 -21.65
N GLU A 135 15.46 -14.92 -22.61
CA GLU A 135 15.85 -16.33 -22.74
C GLU A 135 17.32 -16.50 -23.13
N SER A 136 17.84 -15.60 -23.97
CA SER A 136 19.26 -15.54 -24.36
C SER A 136 19.65 -14.09 -24.66
N CYS A 137 19.91 -13.30 -23.62
CA CYS A 137 20.51 -11.99 -23.77
C CYS A 137 21.94 -12.06 -23.25
N PRO A 138 22.96 -12.17 -24.13
CA PRO A 138 24.35 -12.14 -23.69
C PRO A 138 24.63 -10.83 -22.94
N THR A 139 25.58 -10.85 -22.01
CA THR A 139 25.85 -9.76 -21.05
C THR A 139 26.00 -8.38 -21.73
N ASN A 140 26.56 -8.35 -22.94
CA ASN A 140 26.73 -7.15 -23.75
C ASN A 140 25.41 -6.57 -24.26
N CYS A 141 24.43 -7.41 -24.58
CA CYS A 141 23.10 -6.99 -24.99
C CYS A 141 22.30 -6.45 -23.79
N MET A 142 22.46 -7.06 -22.59
CA MET A 142 21.88 -6.51 -21.35
C MET A 142 22.46 -5.14 -20.96
N ARG A 143 23.75 -4.89 -21.27
CA ARG A 143 24.39 -3.58 -21.05
C ARG A 143 23.79 -2.50 -21.95
N ARG A 144 23.41 -2.81 -23.20
CA ARG A 144 22.76 -1.85 -24.12
C ARG A 144 21.35 -1.43 -23.68
N VAL A 145 20.62 -2.33 -23.02
CA VAL A 145 19.28 -2.04 -22.48
C VAL A 145 19.34 -1.23 -21.16
N ASN A 146 20.51 -1.21 -20.51
CA ASN A 146 20.77 -0.46 -19.27
C ASN A 146 21.70 0.74 -19.49
N TYR A 147 21.18 1.86 -20.00
CA TYR A 147 21.96 3.10 -20.04
C TYR A 147 22.17 3.75 -18.65
N ALA A 148 21.42 3.33 -17.62
CA ALA A 148 21.49 3.87 -16.26
C ALA A 148 22.53 3.18 -15.34
N VAL A 149 23.56 2.56 -15.92
CA VAL A 149 24.78 2.10 -15.22
C VAL A 149 26.00 2.62 -15.97
N VAL A 150 26.00 3.94 -16.19
CA VAL A 150 27.12 4.82 -16.52
C VAL A 150 26.65 6.14 -15.88
N ASP A 151 27.01 6.49 -14.66
CA ASP A 151 28.35 6.56 -14.07
C ASP A 151 28.66 5.55 -12.94
#